data_AF-A0A380P0L1-F1
#
_entry.id   AF-A0A380P0L1-F1
#
_cell.length_a   1.000
_cell.length_b   1.000
_cell.length_c   1.000
_cell.angle_alpha   90.00
_cell.angle_beta   90.00
_cell.angle_gamma   90.00
#
_symmetry.space_group_name_H-M   'P 1'
#
loop_
_entity.id
_entity.type
_entity.pdbx_description
1 polymer ?
#
loop_
_entity_poly.entity_id
_entity_poly.type
_entity_poly.pdbx_seq_one_letter_code
_entity_poly.pdbx_strand_id
1 'polypeptide(L)' 'MGVAAPDSLVDGVMRGIDMFDCVLPTRIGRNGTLMTKHGRVVITNAKYKMTFHQLI' A
#
# COMPACT_ATOMS: atom_id res chain seq x y z
N MET A 1 -16.99 -3.75 -1.03
CA MET A 1 -16.43 -2.88 0.02
C MET A 1 -15.27 -3.63 0.68
N GLY A 2 -14.03 -3.32 0.29
CA GLY A 2 -12.85 -4.17 0.49
C GLY A 2 -11.76 -4.11 -0.60
N VAL A 3 -11.66 -3.02 -1.37
CA VAL A 3 -10.72 -2.87 -2.48
C VAL A 3 -9.66 -1.83 -2.13
N ALA A 4 -8.38 -2.22 -2.18
CA ALA A 4 -7.25 -1.31 -1.93
C ALA A 4 -5.96 -1.70 -2.65
N ALA A 5 -6.01 -2.70 -3.54
CA ALA A 5 -4.89 -2.92 -4.45
C ALA A 5 -4.80 -1.71 -5.40
N PRO A 6 -3.61 -1.12 -5.61
CA PRO A 6 -3.46 0.06 -6.46
C PRO A 6 -4.06 -0.13 -7.86
N ASP A 7 -3.78 -1.28 -8.48
CA ASP A 7 -4.29 -1.60 -9.83
C ASP A 7 -5.83 -1.64 -9.86
N SER A 8 -6.45 -2.25 -8.85
CA SER A 8 -7.90 -2.34 -8.75
C SER A 8 -8.57 -1.00 -8.45
N LEU A 9 -7.88 -0.07 -7.78
CA LEU A 9 -8.38 1.29 -7.57
C LEU A 9 -8.41 2.05 -8.91
N VAL A 10 -7.35 1.93 -9.72
CA VAL A 10 -7.31 2.54 -11.06
C VAL A 10 -8.41 1.97 -11.96
N ASP A 11 -8.55 0.64 -12.01
CA ASP A 11 -9.61 -0.01 -12.77
C ASP A 11 -11.01 0.39 -12.30
N GLY A 12 -11.20 0.53 -10.99
CA GLY A 12 -12.46 0.95 -10.40
C GLY A 12 -12.86 2.37 -10.82
N VAL A 13 -11.90 3.31 -10.77
CA VAL A 13 -12.12 4.69 -11.22
C VAL A 13 -12.43 4.73 -12.71
N MET A 14 -11.72 3.95 -13.55
CA MET A 14 -12.01 3.84 -14.99
C MET A 14 -13.41 3.28 -15.28
N ARG A 15 -13.97 2.48 -14.37
CA ARG A 15 -15.31 1.90 -14.47
C ARG A 15 -16.39 2.75 -13.79
N GLY A 16 -16.05 3.95 -13.32
CA GLY A 16 -16.99 4.89 -12.71
C GLY A 16 -17.31 4.63 -11.24
N ILE A 17 -16.48 3.88 -10.52
CA ILE A 17 -16.57 3.76 -9.06
C ILE A 17 -15.88 4.97 -8.42
N ASP A 18 -16.60 5.65 -7.53
CA ASP A 18 -16.19 6.90 -6.87
C ASP A 18 -15.81 6.71 -5.39
N MET A 19 -16.27 5.64 -4.74
CA MET A 19 -15.97 5.33 -3.35
C MET A 19 -15.31 3.96 -3.16
N PHE A 20 -14.25 3.93 -2.35
CA PHE A 20 -13.53 2.71 -1.98
C PHE A 20 -13.26 2.67 -0.48
N ASP A 21 -13.51 1.53 0.14
CA ASP A 21 -13.15 1.23 1.52
C ASP A 21 -12.32 -0.06 1.57
N CYS A 22 -11.31 -0.11 2.45
CA CYS A 22 -10.60 -1.34 2.75
C CYS A 22 -9.77 -1.21 4.03
N VAL A 23 -9.62 -2.31 4.75
CA VAL A 23 -8.70 -2.42 5.89
C VAL A 23 -7.27 -2.80 5.49
N LEU A 24 -7.01 -3.03 4.19
CA LEU A 24 -5.69 -3.45 3.71
C LEU A 24 -4.58 -2.48 4.14
N PRO A 25 -4.71 -1.14 4.01
CA PRO A 25 -3.63 -0.22 4.39
C PRO A 25 -3.23 -0.37 5.87
N THR A 26 -4.22 -0.49 6.77
CA THR A 26 -3.97 -0.64 8.21
C THR A 26 -3.52 -2.06 8.58
N ARG A 27 -3.95 -3.09 7.85
CA ARG A 27 -3.49 -4.47 8.04
C ARG A 27 -2.02 -4.64 7.63
N ILE A 28 -1.62 -4.14 6.45
CA ILE A 28 -0.25 -4.29 5.98
C ILE A 28 0.73 -3.44 6.80
N GLY A 29 0.31 -2.24 7.24
CA GLY A 29 1.11 -1.40 8.13
C GLY A 29 1.43 -2.09 9.45
N ARG A 30 0.44 -2.74 10.07
CA ARG A 30 0.64 -3.54 11.30
C ARG A 30 1.57 -4.73 11.10
N ASN A 31 1.58 -5.32 9.91
CA ASN A 31 2.48 -6.42 9.56
C ASN A 31 3.87 -5.92 9.06
N GLY A 32 4.19 -4.64 9.23
CA GLY A 32 5.50 -4.10 8.86
C GLY A 32 5.72 -4.01 7.35
N THR A 33 4.65 -3.75 6.59
CA THR A 33 4.70 -3.58 5.14
C THR A 33 4.14 -2.22 4.76
N LEU A 34 4.88 -1.50 3.93
CA LEU A 34 4.55 -0.17 3.43
C LEU A 34 4.20 -0.26 1.95
N MET A 35 3.20 0.52 1.54
CA MET A 35 2.92 0.76 0.12
C MET A 35 3.64 2.06 -0.27
N THR A 36 4.49 2.00 -1.29
CA THR A 36 5.28 3.15 -1.79
C THR A 36 4.97 3.37 -3.27
N LYS A 37 5.40 4.49 -3.85
CA LYS A 37 5.26 4.73 -5.31
C LYS A 37 5.97 3.68 -6.18
N HIS A 38 6.97 2.99 -5.62
CA HIS A 38 7.72 1.93 -6.30
C HIS A 38 7.17 0.52 -5.99
N GLY A 39 6.01 0.45 -5.32
CA GLY A 39 5.36 -0.79 -4.93
C GLY A 39 5.53 -1.13 -3.45
N ARG A 40 5.34 -2.41 -3.12
CA ARG A 40 5.26 -2.90 -1.75
C ARG A 40 6.63 -3.13 -1.13
N VAL A 41 6.90 -2.50 0.00
CA VAL A 41 8.15 -2.58 0.75
C VAL A 41 7.92 -3.21 2.11
N VAL A 42 8.66 -4.27 2.43
CA VAL A 42 8.64 -4.89 3.76
C VAL A 42 9.73 -4.24 4.60
N ILE A 43 9.35 -3.34 5.52
CA ILE A 43 10.31 -2.53 6.30
C ILE A 43 11.06 -3.37 7.35
N THR A 44 10.51 -4.53 7.72
CA THR A 44 11.16 -5.46 8.65
C THR A 44 12.39 -6.16 8.05
N ASN A 45 12.64 -6.02 6.75
CA ASN A 45 13.79 -6.61 6.10
C ASN A 45 15.11 -5.93 6.54
N ALA A 46 16.15 -6.73 6.77
CA ALA A 46 17.46 -6.27 7.25
C ALA A 46 18.08 -5.15 6.41
N LYS A 47 17.80 -5.13 5.09
CA LYS A 47 18.26 -4.07 4.18
C LYS A 47 17.82 -2.65 4.58
N TYR A 48 16.73 -2.53 5.33
CA TYR A 48 16.20 -1.24 5.77
C TYR A 48 16.58 -0.84 7.20
N LYS A 49 17.34 -1.68 7.94
CA LYS A 49 17.71 -1.40 9.34
C LYS A 49 18.46 -0.09 9.57
N MET A 50 19.30 0.31 8.61
CA MET A 50 20.13 1.52 8.68
C MET A 50 19.68 2.59 7.67
N THR A 51 18.50 2.42 7.07
CA THR A 51 17.99 3.39 6.10
C THR A 51 17.24 4.49 6.83
N PHE A 52 17.78 5.71 6.81
CA PHE A 52 17.15 6.91 7.35
C PHE A 52 16.46 7.77 6.27
N HIS A 53 16.47 7.31 5.02
CA HIS A 53 15.80 8.00 3.92
C HIS A 53 14.30 7.69 3.89
N GLN A 54 13.50 8.70 3.54
CA GLN A 54 12.05 8.58 3.48
C GLN A 54 11.62 7.71 2.27
N LEU A 55 10.77 6.70 2.48
CA LEU A 55 10.36 5.74 1.46
C LEU A 55 9.13 6.18 0.63
N ILE A 56 8.93 7.51 0.46
CA ILE A 56 7.75 8.08 -0.23
C ILE A 56 7.89 8.07 -1.75
#